data_AF-A0A7V8AZQ3-F1
#
_entry.id   AF-A0A7V8AZQ3-F1
#
_cell.length_a   1.000
_cell.length_b   1.000
_cell.length_c   1.000
_cell.angle_alpha   90.00
_cell.angle_beta   90.00
_cell.angle_gamma   90.00
#
_symmetry.space_group_name_H-M   'P 1'
#
loop_
_entity.id
_entity.type
_entity.pdbx_description
1 polymer ?
#
loop_
_entity_poly.entity_id
_entity_poly.type
_entity_poly.pdbx_seq_one_letter_code
_entity_poly.pdbx_strand_id
1 'polypeptide(L)'
;MNTSAPTITTAGPATAPLFGLGIEFESARDLYHAAEKVRDAGYKKWDTYSPFPIHGMDEAMGLQKSWLSALVFIGGLTGFTLALALEFGTSSFLYPLVVAGKPTNLFTIPAFFPIMFELTILFAALTATFGMLALNGLPRWNHPNFNWDRFNKVTEDKFFIAIESSDQKFSFEATSAFLNSLGGNHLTAIHEDSGNE
;
A
#
# COMPACT_ATOMS: atom_id res chain seq x y z
N MET A 1 41.37 -18.45 1.64
CA MET A 1 40.26 -17.50 1.90
C MET A 1 39.03 -18.35 2.14
N ASN A 2 38.53 -18.39 3.38
CA ASN A 2 37.37 -19.22 3.73
C ASN A 2 36.11 -18.62 3.09
N THR A 3 35.70 -19.17 1.95
CA THR A 3 34.37 -18.95 1.38
C THR A 3 33.37 -19.79 2.17
N SER A 4 33.00 -19.30 3.36
CA SER A 4 31.80 -19.80 4.04
C SER A 4 30.60 -19.46 3.17
N ALA A 5 29.83 -20.47 2.75
CA ALA A 5 28.57 -20.25 2.05
C ALA A 5 27.70 -19.27 2.84
N PRO A 6 26.94 -18.39 2.16
CA PRO A 6 26.04 -17.48 2.86
C PRO A 6 25.11 -18.30 3.76
N THR A 7 25.15 -18.03 5.07
CA THR A 7 24.28 -18.73 6.03
C THR A 7 22.87 -18.18 5.86
N ILE A 8 22.05 -18.91 5.10
CA ILE A 8 20.63 -18.59 4.91
C ILE A 8 19.90 -19.03 6.18
N THR A 9 19.28 -18.09 6.87
CA THR A 9 18.38 -18.41 8.00
C THR A 9 17.02 -18.80 7.44
N THR A 10 16.33 -19.76 8.05
CA THR A 10 14.96 -20.14 7.65
C THR A 10 13.97 -19.57 8.66
N ALA A 11 12.92 -18.91 8.15
CA ALA A 11 11.79 -18.39 8.91
C ALA A 11 10.53 -19.19 8.58
N GLY A 12 9.80 -19.63 9.60
CA GLY A 12 8.63 -20.51 9.46
C GLY A 12 8.96 -22.01 9.37
N PRO A 13 7.94 -22.88 9.29
CA PRO A 13 8.13 -24.33 9.20
C PRO A 13 8.75 -24.73 7.86
N ALA A 14 9.91 -25.39 7.88
CA ALA A 14 10.63 -25.79 6.67
C ALA A 14 9.86 -26.75 5.73
N THR A 15 8.79 -27.37 6.23
CA THR A 15 7.88 -28.24 5.46
C THR A 15 6.88 -27.45 4.61
N ALA A 16 6.61 -26.19 4.96
CA ALA A 16 5.66 -25.35 4.26
C ALA A 16 6.26 -24.78 2.96
N PRO A 17 5.41 -24.39 1.98
CA PRO A 17 5.89 -23.79 0.74
C PRO A 17 6.70 -22.51 1.00
N LEU A 18 7.71 -22.28 0.17
CA LEU A 18 8.54 -21.09 0.23
C LEU A 18 7.75 -19.88 -0.27
N PHE A 19 7.52 -18.88 0.58
CA PHE A 19 6.91 -17.62 0.19
C PHE A 19 7.89 -16.71 -0.54
N GLY A 20 9.15 -16.65 -0.09
CA GLY A 20 10.14 -15.76 -0.70
C GLY A 20 11.48 -15.72 0.03
N LEU A 21 12.37 -14.87 -0.47
CA LEU A 21 13.65 -14.56 0.17
C LEU A 21 13.65 -13.10 0.64
N GLY A 22 14.01 -12.90 1.90
CA GLY A 22 14.13 -11.59 2.54
C GLY A 22 15.57 -11.27 2.91
N ILE A 23 15.96 -10.00 2.82
CA ILE A 23 17.24 -9.51 3.35
C ILE A 23 17.04 -8.21 4.13
N GLU A 24 17.81 -8.04 5.21
CA GLU A 24 17.75 -6.86 6.08
C GLU A 24 18.84 -5.85 5.69
N PHE A 25 18.55 -4.56 5.86
CA PHE A 25 19.50 -3.46 5.73
C PHE A 25 19.46 -2.59 7.00
N GLU A 26 20.62 -2.00 7.33
CA GLU A 26 20.75 -1.10 8.49
C GLU A 26 20.39 0.35 8.17
N SER A 27 20.40 0.74 6.90
CA SER A 27 20.23 2.13 6.46
C SER A 27 19.22 2.25 5.32
N ALA A 28 18.40 3.30 5.37
CA ALA A 28 17.47 3.67 4.31
C ALA A 28 18.18 3.92 2.97
N ARG A 29 19.42 4.42 3.00
CA ARG A 29 20.22 4.65 1.78
C ARG A 29 20.59 3.35 1.09
N ASP A 30 20.97 2.35 1.88
CA ASP A 30 21.36 1.04 1.33
C ASP A 30 20.13 0.32 0.78
N LEU A 31 18.98 0.43 1.47
CA LEU A 31 17.70 -0.04 0.96
C LEU A 31 17.33 0.63 -0.37
N TYR A 32 17.49 1.95 -0.49
CA TYR A 32 17.17 2.69 -1.71
C TYR A 32 17.97 2.19 -2.92
N HIS A 33 19.30 2.09 -2.79
CA HIS A 33 20.15 1.60 -3.89
C HIS A 33 19.97 0.10 -4.14
N ALA A 34 19.60 -0.68 -3.13
CA ALA A 34 19.23 -2.08 -3.32
C ALA A 34 17.92 -2.20 -4.11
N ALA A 35 16.93 -1.35 -3.83
CA ALA A 35 15.67 -1.31 -4.56
C ALA A 35 15.89 -0.98 -6.05
N GLU A 36 16.73 0.01 -6.37
CA GLU A 36 17.11 0.32 -7.77
C GLU A 36 17.70 -0.91 -8.47
N LYS A 37 18.62 -1.62 -7.82
CA LYS A 37 19.23 -2.84 -8.38
C LYS A 37 18.22 -3.97 -8.57
N VAL A 38 17.26 -4.13 -7.65
CA VAL A 38 16.22 -5.17 -7.76
C VAL A 38 15.27 -4.87 -8.92
N ARG A 39 14.87 -3.60 -9.08
CA ARG A 39 14.11 -3.11 -10.24
C ARG A 39 14.88 -3.35 -11.54
N ASP A 40 16.15 -2.96 -11.60
CA ASP A 40 16.98 -3.08 -12.81
C ASP A 40 17.30 -4.56 -13.14
N ALA A 41 17.34 -5.41 -12.11
CA ALA A 41 17.38 -6.86 -12.28
C ALA A 41 16.06 -7.43 -12.80
N GLY A 42 14.97 -6.66 -12.90
CA GLY A 42 13.73 -7.06 -13.56
C GLY A 42 12.82 -7.96 -12.73
N TYR A 43 13.00 -8.00 -11.41
CA TYR A 43 12.03 -8.61 -10.50
C TYR A 43 10.75 -7.75 -10.48
N LYS A 44 9.59 -8.40 -10.48
CA LYS A 44 8.26 -7.78 -10.50
C LYS A 44 7.44 -8.07 -9.25
N LYS A 45 7.70 -9.18 -8.55
CA LYS A 45 6.99 -9.58 -7.33
C LYS A 45 7.92 -9.46 -6.13
N TRP A 46 8.09 -8.23 -5.67
CA TRP A 46 8.92 -7.91 -4.52
C TRP A 46 8.41 -6.60 -3.89
N ASP A 47 8.75 -6.41 -2.63
CA ASP A 47 8.37 -5.22 -1.88
C ASP A 47 9.49 -4.78 -0.94
N THR A 48 9.46 -3.50 -0.57
CA THR A 48 10.36 -2.91 0.42
C THR A 48 9.59 -2.56 1.67
N TYR A 49 10.19 -2.84 2.82
CA TYR A 49 9.59 -2.52 4.11
C TYR A 49 10.50 -1.60 4.90
N SER A 50 9.93 -0.51 5.39
CA SER A 50 10.65 0.53 6.13
C SER A 50 9.75 1.11 7.22
N PRO A 51 10.33 1.56 8.35
CA PRO A 51 9.57 2.14 9.46
C PRO A 51 8.97 3.51 9.12
N PHE A 52 9.49 4.18 8.08
CA PHE A 52 9.05 5.50 7.65
C PHE A 52 9.14 5.63 6.12
N PRO A 53 8.36 6.53 5.50
CA PRO A 53 8.41 6.76 4.06
C PRO A 53 9.78 7.29 3.62
N ILE A 54 10.44 6.58 2.72
CA ILE A 54 11.71 7.01 2.11
C ILE A 54 11.39 7.80 0.84
N HIS A 55 11.85 9.04 0.77
CA HIS A 55 11.63 9.90 -0.39
C HIS A 55 12.23 9.29 -1.66
N GLY A 56 11.43 9.22 -2.73
CA GLY A 56 11.85 8.66 -4.02
C GLY A 56 11.87 7.13 -4.08
N MET A 57 11.42 6.42 -3.03
CA MET A 57 11.35 4.95 -3.06
C MET A 57 10.43 4.45 -4.19
N ASP A 58 9.33 5.15 -4.47
CA ASP A 58 8.43 4.81 -5.57
C ASP A 58 9.15 4.80 -6.93
N GLU A 59 10.06 5.75 -7.15
CA GLU A 59 10.88 5.84 -8.37
C GLU A 59 11.95 4.74 -8.38
N ALA A 60 12.60 4.48 -7.25
CA ALA A 60 13.59 3.41 -7.09
C ALA A 60 12.98 2.02 -7.35
N MET A 61 11.76 1.78 -6.89
CA MET A 61 10.99 0.56 -7.14
C MET A 61 10.37 0.51 -8.55
N GLY A 62 10.20 1.67 -9.20
CA GLY A 62 9.54 1.76 -10.50
C GLY A 62 8.02 1.61 -10.43
N LEU A 63 7.42 2.04 -9.31
CA LEU A 63 5.96 1.97 -9.10
C LEU A 63 5.24 3.00 -9.98
N GLN A 64 4.07 2.60 -10.47
CA GLN A 64 3.19 3.49 -11.21
C GLN A 64 2.30 4.30 -10.25
N LYS A 65 1.76 5.41 -10.76
CA LYS A 65 0.82 6.24 -10.01
C LYS A 65 -0.39 5.41 -9.58
N SER A 66 -0.74 5.49 -8.30
CA SER A 66 -1.91 4.82 -7.75
C SER A 66 -3.22 5.32 -8.38
N TRP A 67 -4.14 4.39 -8.64
CA TRP A 67 -5.50 4.68 -9.11
C TRP A 67 -6.39 5.34 -8.03
N LEU A 68 -5.93 5.37 -6.77
CA LEU A 68 -6.68 5.93 -5.64
C LEU A 68 -7.16 7.36 -5.88
N SER A 69 -6.31 8.21 -6.48
CA SER A 69 -6.67 9.60 -6.76
C SER A 69 -7.89 9.72 -7.69
N ALA A 70 -8.03 8.82 -8.67
CA ALA A 70 -9.18 8.80 -9.55
C ALA A 70 -10.46 8.35 -8.82
N LEU A 71 -10.35 7.35 -7.94
CA LEU A 71 -11.48 6.91 -7.11
C LEU A 71 -11.98 8.02 -6.19
N VAL A 72 -11.07 8.73 -5.52
CA VAL A 72 -11.41 9.84 -4.62
C VAL A 72 -12.12 10.96 -5.37
N PHE A 73 -11.67 11.28 -6.58
CA PHE A 73 -12.34 12.28 -7.42
C PHE A 73 -13.78 11.87 -7.76
N ILE A 74 -14.00 10.61 -8.16
CA ILE A 74 -15.34 10.07 -8.44
C ILE A 74 -16.20 10.09 -7.17
N GLY A 75 -15.64 9.71 -6.01
CA GLY A 75 -16.31 9.79 -4.71
C GLY A 75 -16.73 11.21 -4.34
N GLY A 76 -15.86 12.20 -4.54
CA GLY A 76 -16.20 13.60 -4.32
C GLY A 76 -17.33 14.06 -5.25
N LEU A 77 -17.27 13.70 -6.54
CA LEU A 77 -18.29 14.06 -7.52
C LEU A 77 -19.66 13.44 -7.21
N THR A 78 -19.69 12.19 -6.72
CA THR A 78 -20.94 11.56 -6.28
C THR A 78 -21.49 12.23 -5.04
N GLY A 79 -20.65 12.59 -4.06
CA GLY A 79 -21.06 13.36 -2.88
C GLY A 79 -21.65 14.73 -3.24
N PHE A 80 -20.99 15.47 -4.15
CA PHE A 80 -21.48 16.75 -4.64
C PHE A 80 -22.83 16.62 -5.36
N THR A 81 -22.96 15.63 -6.25
CA THR A 81 -24.20 15.38 -6.99
C THR A 81 -25.34 14.96 -6.05
N LEU A 82 -25.03 14.16 -5.03
CA LEU A 82 -25.99 13.77 -4.00
C LEU A 82 -26.45 14.96 -3.17
N ALA A 83 -25.56 15.88 -2.82
CA ALA A 83 -25.94 17.09 -2.10
C ALA A 83 -26.90 17.95 -2.91
N LEU A 84 -26.58 18.21 -4.18
CA LEU A 84 -27.47 18.92 -5.09
C LEU A 84 -28.84 18.24 -5.21
N ALA A 85 -28.85 16.92 -5.39
CA ALA A 85 -30.08 16.15 -5.50
C ALA A 85 -30.91 16.20 -4.21
N LEU A 86 -30.27 16.15 -3.04
CA LEU A 86 -30.95 16.19 -1.74
C LEU A 86 -31.54 17.58 -1.48
N GLU A 87 -30.75 18.63 -1.65
CA GLU A 87 -31.14 20.01 -1.32
C GLU A 87 -32.18 20.55 -2.30
N PHE A 88 -31.89 20.52 -3.61
CA PHE A 88 -32.85 20.97 -4.60
C PHE A 88 -34.03 20.02 -4.74
N GLY A 89 -33.80 18.70 -4.61
CA GLY A 89 -34.87 17.70 -4.58
C GLY A 89 -35.92 17.99 -3.52
N THR A 90 -35.48 18.24 -2.28
CA THR A 90 -36.39 18.52 -1.18
C THR A 90 -36.95 19.95 -1.23
N SER A 91 -36.09 20.95 -1.40
CA SER A 91 -36.45 22.37 -1.27
C SER A 91 -37.10 22.98 -2.50
N SER A 92 -36.94 22.40 -3.70
CA SER A 92 -37.49 22.97 -4.94
C SER A 92 -38.54 22.07 -5.59
N PHE A 93 -38.38 20.74 -5.53
CA PHE A 93 -39.27 19.81 -6.22
C PHE A 93 -40.32 19.17 -5.30
N LEU A 94 -39.91 18.59 -4.17
CA LEU A 94 -40.81 17.84 -3.29
C LEU A 94 -41.68 18.75 -2.43
N TYR A 95 -41.07 19.73 -1.75
CA TYR A 95 -41.79 20.61 -0.85
C TYR A 95 -41.19 22.02 -0.84
N PRO A 96 -41.56 22.87 -1.81
CA PRO A 96 -41.03 24.22 -1.90
C PRO A 96 -41.50 25.09 -0.74
N LEU A 97 -40.58 25.34 0.19
CA LEU A 97 -40.81 26.16 1.37
C LEU A 97 -40.06 27.49 1.27
N VAL A 98 -40.82 28.59 1.34
CA VAL A 98 -40.25 29.94 1.43
C VAL A 98 -39.96 30.24 2.90
N VAL A 99 -38.72 30.04 3.31
CA VAL A 99 -38.26 30.35 4.67
C VAL A 99 -37.63 31.74 4.68
N ALA A 100 -38.15 32.66 5.51
CA ALA A 100 -37.65 34.02 5.65
C ALA A 100 -37.58 34.82 4.32
N GLY A 101 -38.51 34.55 3.40
CA GLY A 101 -38.56 35.22 2.09
C GLY A 101 -37.45 34.80 1.12
N LYS A 102 -36.63 33.79 1.46
CA LYS A 102 -35.58 33.29 0.57
C LYS A 102 -36.18 32.53 -0.60
N PRO A 103 -35.63 32.71 -1.81
CA PRO A 103 -36.19 32.11 -3.01
C PRO A 103 -35.87 30.61 -3.08
N THR A 104 -36.75 29.77 -3.64
CA THR A 104 -36.56 28.31 -3.69
C THR A 104 -35.82 27.82 -4.95
N ASN A 105 -35.15 28.73 -5.64
CA ASN A 105 -34.46 28.51 -6.92
C ASN A 105 -32.94 28.68 -6.75
N LEU A 106 -32.20 28.73 -7.86
CA LEU A 106 -30.73 28.73 -7.87
C LEU A 106 -30.08 29.87 -7.04
N PHE A 107 -30.81 30.92 -6.70
CA PHE A 107 -30.30 32.00 -5.85
C PHE A 107 -30.07 31.59 -4.38
N THR A 108 -30.52 30.41 -3.95
CA THR A 108 -30.29 29.87 -2.59
C THR A 108 -29.01 29.04 -2.46
N ILE A 109 -28.24 28.87 -3.53
CA ILE A 109 -26.92 28.21 -3.52
C ILE A 109 -26.01 28.67 -2.36
N PRO A 110 -25.89 29.98 -2.02
CA PRO A 110 -25.04 30.39 -0.91
C PRO A 110 -25.42 29.79 0.45
N ALA A 111 -26.70 29.46 0.67
CA ALA A 111 -27.16 28.82 1.90
C ALA A 111 -26.90 27.30 1.90
N PHE A 112 -26.87 26.67 0.72
CA PHE A 112 -26.65 25.24 0.52
C PHE A 112 -25.16 24.88 0.39
N PHE A 113 -24.31 25.86 0.09
CA PHE A 113 -22.88 25.66 -0.08
C PHE A 113 -22.19 24.89 1.05
N PRO A 114 -22.45 25.17 2.35
CA PRO A 114 -21.83 24.39 3.42
C PRO A 114 -22.16 22.89 3.32
N ILE A 115 -23.41 22.52 3.05
CA ILE A 115 -23.83 21.12 2.96
C ILE A 115 -23.24 20.45 1.72
N MET A 116 -23.24 21.14 0.57
CA MET A 116 -22.57 20.64 -0.65
C MET A 116 -21.09 20.35 -0.43
N PHE A 117 -20.39 21.25 0.27
CA PHE A 117 -18.99 21.09 0.61
C PHE A 117 -18.76 19.90 1.56
N GLU A 118 -19.53 19.79 2.64
CA GLU A 118 -19.41 18.71 3.62
C GLU A 118 -19.69 17.33 3.01
N LEU A 119 -20.75 17.19 2.20
CA LEU A 119 -21.04 15.91 1.53
C LEU A 119 -19.96 15.53 0.52
N THR A 120 -19.42 16.50 -0.21
CA THR A 120 -18.30 16.27 -1.14
C THR A 120 -17.09 15.72 -0.40
N ILE A 121 -16.69 16.36 0.71
CA ILE A 121 -15.54 15.93 1.51
C ILE A 121 -15.80 14.59 2.20
N LEU A 122 -17.00 14.37 2.73
CA LEU A 122 -17.37 13.11 3.38
C LEU A 122 -17.20 11.92 2.42
N PHE A 123 -17.78 11.99 1.22
CA PHE A 123 -17.67 10.90 0.26
C PHE A 123 -16.24 10.74 -0.30
N ALA A 124 -15.52 11.85 -0.51
CA ALA A 124 -14.11 11.81 -0.89
C ALA A 124 -13.25 11.13 0.19
N ALA A 125 -13.44 11.46 1.46
CA ALA A 125 -12.69 10.89 2.59
C ALA A 125 -13.00 9.41 2.82
N LEU A 126 -14.28 9.02 2.72
CA LEU A 126 -14.68 7.60 2.82
C LEU A 126 -14.08 6.79 1.66
N THR A 127 -14.14 7.32 0.44
CA THR A 127 -13.57 6.66 -0.74
C THR A 127 -12.05 6.60 -0.66
N ALA A 128 -11.38 7.63 -0.12
CA ALA A 128 -9.94 7.62 0.13
C ALA A 128 -9.56 6.52 1.13
N THR A 129 -10.29 6.45 2.25
CA THR A 129 -10.02 5.49 3.33
C THR A 129 -10.26 4.06 2.86
N PHE A 130 -11.46 3.75 2.39
CA PHE A 130 -11.80 2.39 1.95
C PHE A 130 -11.09 2.00 0.66
N GLY A 131 -10.87 2.95 -0.25
CA GLY A 131 -10.10 2.72 -1.47
C GLY A 131 -8.65 2.39 -1.19
N MET A 132 -8.00 3.09 -0.26
CA MET A 132 -6.63 2.78 0.16
C MET A 132 -6.54 1.40 0.79
N LEU A 133 -7.47 1.05 1.70
CA LEU A 133 -7.51 -0.27 2.32
C LEU A 133 -7.69 -1.37 1.26
N ALA A 134 -8.66 -1.22 0.36
CA ALA A 134 -8.94 -2.22 -0.68
C ALA A 134 -7.77 -2.40 -1.67
N LEU A 135 -7.14 -1.31 -2.11
CA LEU A 135 -6.02 -1.37 -3.06
C LEU A 135 -4.76 -1.98 -2.43
N ASN A 136 -4.56 -1.80 -1.13
CA ASN A 136 -3.48 -2.43 -0.37
C ASN A 136 -3.81 -3.87 0.05
N GLY A 137 -5.00 -4.39 -0.26
CA GLY A 137 -5.43 -5.73 0.13
C GLY A 137 -5.72 -5.89 1.62
N LEU A 138 -6.07 -4.80 2.30
CA LEU A 138 -6.45 -4.78 3.71
C LEU A 138 -7.99 -4.88 3.87
N PRO A 139 -8.50 -5.53 4.93
CA PRO A 139 -7.79 -6.11 6.07
C PRO A 139 -7.16 -7.48 5.76
N ARG A 140 -5.85 -7.60 6.02
CA ARG A 140 -5.11 -8.87 5.94
C ARG A 140 -4.48 -9.15 7.30
N TRP A 141 -5.03 -10.14 8.01
CA TRP A 141 -4.64 -10.45 9.38
C TRP A 141 -3.30 -11.17 9.48
N ASN A 142 -3.00 -12.03 8.50
CA ASN A 142 -1.74 -12.75 8.43
C ASN A 142 -1.04 -12.53 7.08
N HIS A 143 0.24 -12.21 7.15
CA HIS A 143 1.15 -12.12 6.02
C HIS A 143 2.36 -13.02 6.30
N PRO A 144 2.82 -13.87 5.36
CA PRO A 144 3.94 -14.79 5.59
C PRO A 144 5.22 -14.14 6.10
N ASN A 145 5.48 -12.88 5.73
CA ASN A 145 6.60 -12.09 6.28
C ASN A 145 6.60 -11.95 7.81
N PHE A 146 5.47 -12.11 8.50
CA PHE A 146 5.42 -12.09 9.96
C PHE A 146 6.07 -13.31 10.61
N ASN A 147 6.28 -14.40 9.86
CA ASN A 147 7.03 -15.56 10.34
C ASN A 147 8.53 -15.29 10.48
N TRP A 148 9.00 -14.17 9.94
CA TRP A 148 10.38 -13.76 10.02
C TRP A 148 10.64 -13.03 11.34
N ASP A 149 11.31 -13.70 12.28
CA ASP A 149 11.59 -13.16 13.63
C ASP A 149 12.21 -11.75 13.62
N ARG A 150 13.10 -11.47 12.65
CA ARG A 150 13.78 -10.17 12.53
C ARG A 150 12.88 -9.10 11.93
N PHE A 151 11.84 -9.47 11.19
CA PHE A 151 10.88 -8.55 10.58
C PHE A 151 10.12 -7.73 11.62
N ASN A 152 10.05 -8.16 12.89
CA ASN A 152 9.53 -7.35 13.99
C ASN A 152 10.23 -6.00 14.14
N LYS A 153 11.48 -5.86 13.66
CA LYS A 153 12.23 -4.60 13.69
C LYS A 153 11.89 -3.64 12.55
N VAL A 154 10.97 -4.01 11.65
CA VAL A 154 10.54 -3.18 10.52
C VAL A 154 9.88 -1.87 10.95
N THR A 155 9.29 -1.86 12.16
CA THR A 155 8.68 -0.68 12.76
C THR A 155 9.64 0.07 13.70
N GLU A 156 10.83 -0.47 13.97
CA GLU A 156 11.82 0.11 14.88
C GLU A 156 12.92 0.84 14.11
N ASP A 157 13.91 0.10 13.59
CA ASP A 157 15.15 0.65 13.05
C ASP A 157 15.69 -0.09 11.81
N LYS A 158 15.01 -1.15 11.35
CA LYS A 158 15.50 -2.00 10.24
C LYS A 158 14.68 -1.86 8.97
N PHE A 159 15.37 -2.07 7.85
CA PHE A 159 14.84 -1.98 6.51
C PHE A 159 14.91 -3.35 5.84
N PHE A 160 13.92 -3.69 5.02
CA PHE A 160 13.83 -5.04 4.45
C PHE A 160 13.46 -4.99 2.98
N ILE A 161 13.98 -5.95 2.22
CA ILE A 161 13.48 -6.30 0.88
C ILE A 161 13.03 -7.74 0.95
N ALA A 162 11.83 -8.04 0.45
CA ALA A 162 11.38 -9.40 0.23
C ALA A 162 11.04 -9.61 -1.24
N ILE A 163 11.62 -10.66 -1.84
CA ILE A 163 11.29 -11.11 -3.19
C ILE A 163 10.45 -12.37 -3.06
N GLU A 164 9.25 -12.34 -3.65
CA GLU A 164 8.32 -13.47 -3.62
C GLU A 164 8.78 -14.59 -4.55
N SER A 165 8.50 -15.83 -4.16
CA SER A 165 8.70 -17.02 -4.99
C SER A 165 7.75 -17.08 -6.19
N SER A 166 6.68 -16.27 -6.16
CA SER A 166 5.68 -16.15 -7.23
C SER A 166 6.21 -15.46 -8.50
N ASP A 167 7.38 -14.82 -8.44
CA ASP A 167 8.02 -14.19 -9.59
C ASP A 167 8.51 -15.22 -10.61
N GLN A 168 8.27 -14.99 -11.90
CA GLN A 168 8.77 -15.83 -12.98
C GLN A 168 10.31 -15.88 -13.03
N LYS A 169 10.98 -14.82 -12.56
CA LYS A 169 12.44 -14.74 -12.51
C LYS A 169 13.03 -15.39 -11.25
N PHE A 170 12.19 -15.81 -10.31
CA PHE A 170 12.66 -16.33 -9.04
C PHE A 170 13.35 -17.70 -9.19
N SER A 171 14.57 -17.79 -8.69
CA SER A 171 15.26 -19.06 -8.43
C SER A 171 15.98 -18.95 -7.10
N PHE A 172 15.85 -19.95 -6.23
CA PHE A 172 16.39 -19.90 -4.87
C PHE A 172 17.89 -19.58 -4.86
N GLU A 173 18.69 -20.24 -5.70
CA GLU A 173 20.14 -20.05 -5.77
C GLU A 173 20.52 -18.69 -6.39
N ALA A 174 19.88 -18.33 -7.50
CA ALA A 174 20.21 -17.09 -8.21
C ALA A 174 19.77 -15.86 -7.40
N THR A 175 18.56 -15.89 -6.84
CA THR A 175 18.02 -14.80 -6.02
C THR A 175 18.76 -14.68 -4.70
N SER A 176 19.16 -15.77 -4.04
CA SER A 176 19.97 -15.70 -2.82
C SER A 176 21.36 -15.11 -3.09
N ALA A 177 22.02 -15.50 -4.17
CA ALA A 177 23.29 -14.91 -4.58
C ALA A 177 23.14 -13.42 -4.92
N PHE A 178 22.06 -13.07 -5.62
CA PHE A 178 21.74 -11.68 -5.96
C PHE A 178 21.49 -10.83 -4.70
N LEU A 179 20.63 -11.27 -3.79
CA LEU A 179 20.34 -10.54 -2.55
C LEU A 179 21.59 -10.33 -1.69
N ASN A 180 22.46 -11.33 -1.57
CA ASN A 180 23.75 -11.17 -0.88
C ASN A 180 24.65 -10.11 -1.55
N SER A 181 24.60 -9.98 -2.87
CA SER A 181 25.37 -8.95 -3.60
C SER A 181 24.89 -7.51 -3.36
N LEU A 182 23.68 -7.33 -2.80
CA LEU A 182 23.12 -6.02 -2.50
C LEU A 182 23.73 -5.38 -1.25
N GLY A 183 24.49 -6.14 -0.45
CA GLY A 183 25.14 -5.64 0.76
C GLY A 183 24.22 -5.62 2.00
N GLY A 184 23.11 -6.36 1.95
CA GLY A 184 22.25 -6.53 3.11
C GLY A 184 22.81 -7.56 4.09
N ASN A 185 22.36 -7.45 5.34
CA ASN A 185 22.68 -8.36 6.42
C ASN A 185 21.58 -9.43 6.54
N HIS A 186 21.96 -10.63 6.98
CA HIS A 186 21.03 -11.72 7.33
C HIS A 186 20.00 -12.09 6.25
N LEU A 187 20.46 -12.80 5.23
CA LEU A 187 19.57 -13.42 4.25
C LEU A 187 18.68 -14.49 4.91
N THR A 188 17.36 -14.38 4.70
CA THR A 188 16.36 -15.28 5.29
C THR A 188 15.44 -15.85 4.22
N ALA A 189 15.23 -17.17 4.25
CA ALA A 189 14.19 -17.85 3.48
C ALA A 189 12.89 -17.87 4.29
N ILE A 190 11.84 -17.25 3.75
CA ILE A 190 10.55 -17.09 4.41
C ILE A 190 9.60 -18.15 3.87
N HIS A 191 9.14 -19.03 4.75
CA HIS A 191 8.12 -20.03 4.44
C HIS A 191 6.75 -19.53 4.88
N GLU A 192 5.73 -19.97 4.15
CA GLU A 192 4.35 -19.78 4.58
C GLU A 192 4.09 -20.52 5.90
N ASP A 193 3.01 -20.15 6.58
CA ASP A 193 2.52 -21.01 7.64
C ASP A 193 2.06 -22.33 7.05
N SER A 194 2.38 -23.44 7.71
CA SER A 194 1.77 -24.72 7.40
C SER A 194 0.28 -24.59 7.69
N GLY A 195 -0.49 -24.22 6.67
CA GLY A 195 -1.94 -24.17 6.74
C GLY A 195 -2.47 -25.57 7.02
N ASN A 196 -2.67 -25.90 8.29
CA ASN A 196 -3.73 -26.81 8.69
C ASN A 196 -5.02 -25.99 8.72
N GLU A 197 -5.62 -25.84 7.54
CA GLU A 197 -7.07 -25.86 7.34
C GLU A 197 -7.37 -26.77 6.14
#